data_AF-A0A3N5LTZ8-F1
#
_entry.id   AF-A0A3N5LTZ8-F1
#
_cell.length_a   1.000
_cell.length_b   1.000
_cell.length_c   1.000
_cell.angle_alpha   90.00
_cell.angle_beta   90.00
_cell.angle_gamma   90.00
#
_symmetry.space_group_name_H-M   'P 1'
#
loop_
_entity.id
_entity.type
_entity.pdbx_description
1 polymer ?
#
loop_
_entity_poly.entity_id
_entity_poly.type
_entity_poly.pdbx_seq_one_letter_code
_entity_poly.pdbx_strand_id
1 'polypeptide(L)'
;MGASIYYRGRLADPGRFQELRHDLLQFADRVKWEFLDLTGPDESQILEIILYPPGQCEPVFFLFDSEGRLHPAYQVDAGDEASWWCCVKTQYGPVEAHVRILELLRHIQQHYIPDLEVDSSLPIL
;
A
#
# COMPACT_ATOMS: atom_id res chain seq x y z
N MET A 1 5.48 -20.94 -8.20
CA MET A 1 4.87 -20.10 -7.14
C MET A 1 5.58 -18.76 -7.18
N GLY A 2 4.86 -17.67 -7.42
CA GLY A 2 5.44 -16.34 -7.61
C GLY A 2 5.60 -15.56 -6.30
N ALA A 3 6.51 -14.59 -6.29
CA ALA A 3 6.64 -13.64 -5.19
C ALA A 3 5.44 -12.70 -5.15
N SER A 4 4.71 -12.69 -4.04
CA SER A 4 3.55 -11.83 -3.78
C SER A 4 3.65 -11.25 -2.39
N ILE A 5 3.13 -10.05 -2.22
CA ILE A 5 3.00 -9.38 -0.93
C ILE A 5 1.52 -9.12 -0.70
N TYR A 6 1.03 -9.59 0.43
CA TYR A 6 -0.31 -9.35 0.93
C TYR A 6 -0.23 -8.40 2.12
N TYR A 7 -1.11 -7.43 2.17
CA TYR A 7 -1.17 -6.49 3.29
C TYR A 7 -2.59 -6.03 3.58
N ARG A 8 -2.88 -5.76 4.85
CA ARG A 8 -4.14 -5.18 5.32
C ARG A 8 -3.92 -4.38 6.59
N GLY A 9 -4.81 -3.44 6.85
CA GLY A 9 -4.80 -2.68 8.09
C GLY A 9 -5.67 -1.44 8.00
N ARG A 10 -5.61 -0.62 9.06
CA ARG A 10 -6.38 0.60 9.18
C ARG A 10 -5.52 1.72 9.75
N LEU A 11 -5.64 2.93 9.22
CA LEU A 11 -4.99 4.10 9.83
C LEU A 11 -5.43 4.22 11.30
N ALA A 12 -4.45 4.28 12.20
CA ALA A 12 -4.71 4.51 13.62
C ALA A 12 -5.32 5.91 13.86
N ASP A 13 -4.94 6.87 13.01
CA ASP A 13 -5.48 8.22 13.00
C ASP A 13 -5.76 8.66 11.55
N PRO A 14 -7.04 8.62 11.10
CA PRO A 14 -7.43 9.09 9.77
C PRO A 14 -7.04 10.55 9.49
N GLY A 15 -6.90 11.40 10.52
CA GLY A 15 -6.48 12.79 10.36
C GLY A 15 -5.06 12.96 9.82
N ARG A 16 -4.23 11.91 9.85
CA ARG A 16 -2.85 11.90 9.37
C ARG A 16 -2.71 11.47 7.91
N PHE A 17 -3.80 11.34 7.16
CA PHE A 17 -3.74 10.89 5.76
C PHE A 17 -2.86 11.80 4.88
N GLN A 18 -2.81 13.12 5.12
CA GLN A 18 -1.90 14.02 4.37
C GLN A 18 -0.43 13.75 4.64
N GLU A 19 -0.07 13.40 5.88
CA GLU A 19 1.30 12.98 6.22
C GLU A 19 1.64 11.67 5.51
N LEU A 20 0.72 10.68 5.53
CA LEU A 20 0.92 9.43 4.82
C LEU A 20 1.05 9.65 3.31
N ARG A 21 0.20 10.50 2.71
CA ARG A 21 0.29 10.87 1.29
C ARG A 21 1.66 11.46 0.98
N HIS A 22 2.13 12.41 1.80
CA HIS A 22 3.45 12.99 1.64
C HIS A 22 4.55 11.92 1.65
N ASP A 23 4.53 11.02 2.61
CA ASP A 23 5.52 9.95 2.75
C ASP A 23 5.48 8.95 1.59
N LEU A 24 4.30 8.59 1.09
CA LEU A 24 4.12 7.74 -0.09
C LEU A 24 4.73 8.38 -1.34
N LEU A 25 4.45 9.67 -1.57
CA LEU A 25 4.96 10.42 -2.72
C LEU A 25 6.48 10.65 -2.62
N GLN A 26 6.98 10.97 -1.42
CA GLN A 26 8.41 11.13 -1.17
C GLN A 26 9.15 9.80 -1.35
N PHE A 27 8.56 8.69 -0.90
CA PHE A 27 9.09 7.36 -1.17
C PHE A 27 9.20 7.13 -2.68
N ALA A 28 8.12 7.34 -3.43
CA ALA A 28 8.08 7.14 -4.88
C ALA A 28 9.15 7.97 -5.60
N ASP A 29 9.31 9.25 -5.26
CA ASP A 29 10.37 10.08 -5.83
C ASP A 29 11.78 9.58 -5.46
N ARG A 30 12.00 9.16 -4.21
CA ARG A 30 13.30 8.66 -3.75
C ARG A 30 13.72 7.39 -4.50
N VAL A 31 12.79 6.47 -4.73
CA VAL A 31 13.06 5.21 -5.46
C VAL A 31 12.81 5.31 -6.97
N LYS A 32 12.44 6.51 -7.46
CA LYS A 32 12.16 6.82 -8.87
C LYS A 32 11.06 5.94 -9.48
N TRP A 33 9.99 5.72 -8.73
CA TRP A 33 8.80 5.03 -9.21
C TRP A 33 7.79 6.04 -9.73
N GLU A 34 7.09 5.69 -10.81
CA GLU A 34 5.94 6.45 -11.24
C GLU A 34 4.81 6.27 -10.20
N PHE A 35 3.92 7.27 -10.11
CA PHE A 35 2.77 7.20 -9.24
C PHE A 35 1.57 7.92 -9.88
N LEU A 36 0.38 7.53 -9.43
CA LEU A 36 -0.86 8.25 -9.68
C LEU A 36 -1.46 8.65 -8.34
N ASP A 37 -1.83 9.92 -8.23
CA ASP A 37 -2.46 10.49 -7.05
C ASP A 37 -3.88 10.91 -7.41
N LEU A 38 -4.85 10.15 -6.91
CA LEU A 38 -6.29 10.37 -7.06
C LEU A 38 -6.93 10.79 -5.73
N THR A 39 -6.12 11.15 -4.73
CA THR A 39 -6.57 11.60 -3.41
C THR A 39 -7.65 12.67 -3.56
N GLY A 40 -8.75 12.50 -2.84
CA GLY A 40 -9.84 13.46 -2.81
C GLY A 40 -9.42 14.81 -2.22
N PRO A 41 -10.31 15.81 -2.23
CA PRO A 41 -10.07 17.07 -1.53
C PRO A 41 -9.83 16.81 -0.03
N ASP A 42 -9.07 17.68 0.63
CA ASP A 42 -8.64 17.47 2.02
C ASP A 42 -9.81 17.23 2.99
N GLU A 43 -10.98 17.83 2.73
CA GLU A 43 -12.18 17.65 3.55
C GLU A 43 -12.76 16.23 3.49
N SER A 44 -12.46 15.49 2.42
CA SER A 44 -12.98 14.13 2.21
C SER A 44 -12.25 13.07 3.06
N GLN A 45 -11.01 13.34 3.46
CA GLN A 45 -10.12 12.38 4.13
C GLN A 45 -9.95 11.05 3.37
N ILE A 46 -10.16 11.06 2.05
CA ILE A 46 -9.95 9.91 1.16
C ILE A 46 -8.54 9.98 0.60
N LEU A 47 -7.77 8.89 0.72
CA LEU A 47 -6.44 8.76 0.16
C LEU A 47 -6.44 7.70 -0.93
N GLU A 48 -6.06 8.07 -2.14
CA GLU A 48 -5.98 7.13 -3.27
C GLU A 48 -4.66 7.33 -4.01
N ILE A 49 -3.66 6.56 -3.61
CA ILE A 49 -2.33 6.56 -4.23
C ILE A 49 -2.07 5.21 -4.88
N ILE A 50 -1.62 5.23 -6.12
CA ILE A 50 -1.13 4.06 -6.85
C ILE A 50 0.34 4.27 -7.13
N LEU A 51 1.19 3.34 -6.69
CA LEU A 51 2.62 3.33 -7.00
C LEU A 51 2.90 2.30 -8.09
N TYR A 52 3.83 2.62 -9.00
CA TYR A 52 4.24 1.74 -10.09
C TYR A 52 5.71 1.34 -9.92
N PRO A 53 5.99 0.22 -9.21
CA PRO A 53 7.33 -0.33 -9.15
C PRO A 53 7.85 -0.70 -10.56
N PRO A 54 9.15 -0.56 -10.82
CA PRO A 54 9.72 -0.84 -12.13
C PRO A 54 9.66 -2.33 -12.46
N GLY A 55 9.73 -2.63 -13.77
CA GLY A 55 9.61 -4.00 -14.29
C GLY A 55 8.16 -4.43 -14.47
N GLN A 56 7.92 -5.73 -14.52
CA GLN A 56 6.57 -6.29 -14.69
C GLN A 56 5.89 -6.56 -13.34
N CYS A 57 6.14 -5.71 -12.33
CA CYS A 57 5.39 -5.73 -11.07
C CYS A 57 3.95 -5.27 -11.31
N GLU A 58 3.01 -5.80 -10.53
CA GLU A 58 1.69 -5.17 -10.40
C GLU A 58 1.81 -3.82 -9.66
N PRO A 59 0.88 -2.87 -9.89
CA PRO A 59 0.82 -1.65 -9.10
C PRO A 59 0.56 -1.92 -7.62
N VAL A 60 1.07 -1.04 -6.76
CA VAL A 60 0.80 -1.09 -5.31
C VAL A 60 -0.26 -0.04 -5.00
N PHE A 61 -1.34 -0.45 -4.33
CA PHE A 61 -2.52 0.38 -4.10
C PHE A 61 -2.63 0.77 -2.63
N PHE A 62 -2.72 2.07 -2.38
CA PHE A 62 -3.04 2.65 -1.09
C PHE A 62 -4.36 3.40 -1.23
N LEU A 63 -5.46 2.68 -0.99
CA LEU A 63 -6.82 3.19 -1.14
C LEU A 63 -7.47 3.20 0.24
N PHE A 64 -7.50 4.37 0.89
CA PHE A 64 -8.10 4.55 2.21
C PHE A 64 -9.38 5.36 2.10
N ASP A 65 -10.44 4.86 2.75
CA ASP A 65 -11.65 5.64 2.94
C ASP A 65 -11.51 6.66 4.09
N SER A 66 -12.54 7.48 4.29
CA SER A 66 -12.58 8.50 5.33
C SER A 66 -12.57 7.95 6.76
N GLU A 67 -12.76 6.63 6.94
CA GLU A 67 -12.63 5.94 8.22
C GLU A 67 -11.22 5.36 8.43
N GLY A 68 -10.33 5.55 7.46
CA GLY A 68 -8.96 5.06 7.45
C GLY A 68 -8.84 3.58 7.10
N ARG A 69 -9.88 2.93 6.57
CA ARG A 69 -9.82 1.51 6.18
C ARG A 69 -9.10 1.37 4.84
N LEU A 70 -8.15 0.44 4.75
CA LEU A 70 -7.46 0.11 3.51
C LEU A 70 -8.30 -0.85 2.66
N HIS A 71 -8.51 -0.50 1.39
CA HIS A 71 -9.30 -1.27 0.43
C HIS A 71 -8.43 -1.89 -0.67
N PRO A 72 -8.71 -3.15 -1.08
CA PRO A 72 -8.09 -3.72 -2.27
C PRO A 72 -8.64 -3.08 -3.55
N ALA A 73 -7.80 -2.95 -4.58
CA ALA A 73 -8.19 -2.35 -5.87
C ALA A 73 -9.27 -3.12 -6.63
N TYR A 74 -9.34 -4.45 -6.42
CA TYR A 74 -10.33 -5.32 -7.05
C TYR A 74 -11.13 -6.01 -5.95
N GLN A 75 -12.28 -5.45 -5.59
CA GLN A 75 -13.24 -6.07 -4.69
C GLN A 75 -14.02 -7.14 -5.47
N VAL A 76 -13.81 -8.42 -5.14
CA VAL A 76 -14.67 -9.51 -5.60
C VAL A 76 -15.53 -9.91 -4.41
N ASP A 77 -16.74 -9.36 -4.40
CA ASP A 77 -17.84 -9.61 -3.45
C ASP A 77 -17.71 -9.05 -2.02
N ALA A 78 -18.87 -8.66 -1.49
CA ALA A 78 -19.13 -8.06 -0.17
C ALA A 78 -18.86 -9.02 0.99
N GLY A 79 -17.63 -9.53 1.10
CA GLY A 79 -17.14 -10.25 2.25
C GLY A 79 -16.90 -9.33 3.44
N ASP A 80 -16.80 -9.93 4.63
CA ASP A 80 -16.51 -9.23 5.88
C ASP A 80 -15.19 -8.44 5.79
N GLU A 81 -15.10 -7.27 6.43
CA GLU A 81 -13.92 -6.38 6.40
C GLU A 81 -12.64 -7.13 6.79
N ALA A 82 -12.76 -8.10 7.70
CA ALA A 82 -11.69 -9.00 8.11
C ALA A 82 -11.04 -9.79 6.95
N SER A 83 -11.69 -9.90 5.80
CA SER A 83 -11.19 -10.62 4.63
C SER A 83 -10.50 -9.71 3.61
N TRP A 84 -10.46 -8.39 3.83
CA TRP A 84 -9.88 -7.45 2.89
C TRP A 84 -8.37 -7.48 2.96
N TRP A 85 -7.75 -8.12 1.96
CA TRP A 85 -6.30 -8.11 1.75
C TRP A 85 -6.00 -7.45 0.43
N CYS A 86 -5.13 -6.45 0.46
CA CYS A 86 -4.43 -6.00 -0.73
C CYS A 86 -3.40 -7.05 -1.14
N CYS A 87 -3.18 -7.20 -2.45
CA CYS A 87 -2.19 -8.11 -3.00
C CYS A 87 -1.44 -7.41 -4.11
N VAL A 88 -0.12 -7.52 -4.11
CA VAL A 88 0.74 -7.13 -5.23
C VAL A 88 1.63 -8.29 -5.63
N LYS A 89 1.51 -8.74 -6.88
CA LYS A 89 2.44 -9.71 -7.45
C LYS A 89 3.69 -9.00 -7.94
N THR A 90 4.82 -9.49 -7.47
CA THR A 90 6.17 -8.99 -7.81
C THR A 90 6.99 -10.02 -8.58
N GLN A 91 6.41 -11.19 -8.86
CA GLN A 91 7.07 -12.36 -9.44
C GLN A 91 7.72 -12.15 -10.82
N TYR A 92 7.36 -11.10 -11.54
CA TYR A 92 7.93 -10.75 -12.85
C TYR A 92 8.79 -9.46 -12.80
N GLY A 93 8.92 -8.85 -11.62
CA GLY A 93 9.74 -7.67 -11.41
C GLY A 93 11.11 -7.99 -10.79
N PRO A 94 11.96 -6.97 -10.64
CA PRO A 94 13.24 -7.12 -9.95
C PRO A 94 13.02 -7.38 -8.45
N VAL A 95 13.89 -8.21 -7.84
CA VAL A 95 13.87 -8.50 -6.39
C VAL A 95 13.95 -7.22 -5.56
N GLU A 96 14.69 -6.21 -6.03
CA GLU A 96 14.76 -4.91 -5.36
C GLU A 96 13.38 -4.26 -5.20
N ALA A 97 12.51 -4.33 -6.21
CA ALA A 97 11.16 -3.77 -6.10
C ALA A 97 10.36 -4.44 -4.98
N HIS A 98 10.46 -5.78 -4.85
CA HIS A 98 9.82 -6.51 -3.76
C HIS A 98 10.32 -6.02 -2.38
N VAL A 99 11.64 -5.91 -2.20
CA VAL A 99 12.25 -5.44 -0.95
C VAL A 99 11.79 -4.01 -0.62
N ARG A 100 11.78 -3.11 -1.61
CA ARG A 100 11.33 -1.73 -1.43
C ARG A 100 9.86 -1.62 -1.02
N ILE A 101 8.98 -2.49 -1.52
CA ILE A 101 7.58 -2.55 -1.08
C ILE A 101 7.52 -2.97 0.40
N LEU A 102 8.28 -3.98 0.82
CA LEU A 102 8.32 -4.42 2.22
C LEU A 102 8.87 -3.32 3.15
N GLU A 103 9.92 -2.62 2.74
CA GLU A 103 10.46 -1.47 3.48
C GLU A 103 9.41 -0.36 3.65
N LEU A 104 8.67 -0.04 2.58
CA LEU A 104 7.58 0.94 2.64
C LEU A 104 6.47 0.49 3.60
N LEU A 105 6.01 -0.75 3.49
CA LEU A 105 4.97 -1.29 4.37
C LEU A 105 5.42 -1.29 5.84
N ARG A 106 6.69 -1.61 6.10
CA ARG A 106 7.27 -1.52 7.46
C ARG A 106 7.29 -0.08 7.98
N HIS A 107 7.66 0.89 7.14
CA HIS A 107 7.59 2.32 7.51
C HIS A 107 6.15 2.73 7.84
N ILE A 108 5.19 2.34 7.00
CA ILE A 108 3.77 2.63 7.21
C ILE A 108 3.27 1.99 8.50
N GLN A 109 3.66 0.75 8.78
CA GLN A 109 3.32 0.05 10.01
C GLN A 109 3.78 0.82 11.26
N GLN A 110 5.02 1.29 11.25
CA GLN A 110 5.63 1.97 12.40
C GLN A 110 5.01 3.34 12.69
N HIS A 111 4.50 4.04 11.67
CA HIS A 111 4.14 5.45 11.80
C HIS A 111 2.63 5.73 11.67
N TYR A 112 1.88 4.88 10.95
CA TYR A 112 0.49 5.16 10.58
C TYR A 112 -0.48 4.01 10.88
N ILE A 113 -0.02 2.75 10.76
CA ILE A 113 -0.85 1.54 10.86
C ILE A 113 -0.17 0.52 11.79
N PRO A 114 -0.16 0.73 13.11
CA PRO A 114 0.55 -0.16 14.06
C PRO A 114 0.12 -1.63 14.00
N ASP A 115 -1.11 -1.89 13.55
CA ASP A 115 -1.70 -3.21 13.34
C ASP A 115 -1.61 -3.70 11.89
N LEU A 116 -0.77 -3.08 11.04
CA LEU A 116 -0.60 -3.50 9.65
C LEU A 116 -0.12 -4.95 9.63
N GLU A 117 -0.90 -5.82 9.01
CA GLU A 117 -0.52 -7.19 8.76
C GLU A 117 0.11 -7.28 7.36
N VAL A 118 1.25 -7.97 7.28
CA VAL A 118 1.96 -8.21 6.03
C VAL A 118 2.30 -9.69 5.94
N ASP A 119 1.86 -10.34 4.88
CA ASP A 119 2.26 -11.71 4.54
C ASP A 119 2.98 -11.69 3.18
N SER A 120 4.22 -12.16 3.17
CA SER A 120 5.03 -12.25 1.95
C SER A 120 5.56 -13.66 1.80
N SER A 121 5.50 -14.17 0.57
CA SER A 121 6.09 -15.46 0.22
C SER A 121 7.62 -15.46 0.20
N LEU A 122 8.27 -14.31 0.45
CA LEU A 122 9.71 -14.18 0.66
C LEU A 122 10.00 -13.75 2.11
N PRO A 123 10.92 -14.42 2.83
CA PRO A 123 11.30 -14.02 4.19
C PRO A 123 11.95 -12.64 4.18
N ILE A 124 11.54 -11.78 5.11
CA ILE A 124 12.15 -10.47 5.36
C ILE A 124 13.60 -10.72 5.81
N LEU A 125 14.57 -10.15 5.09
CA LEU A 125 15.99 -10.15 5.47
C LEU A 125 16.27 -9.19 6.62
#